data_AF-A0A3D3DIL5-F1
#
_entry.id   AF-A0A3D3DIL5-F1
#
_cell.length_a   1.000
_cell.length_b   1.000
_cell.length_c   1.000
_cell.angle_alpha   90.00
_cell.angle_beta   90.00
_cell.angle_gamma   90.00
#
_symmetry.space_group_name_H-M   'P 1'
#
loop_
_entity.id
_entity.type
_entity.pdbx_description
1 polymer ?
#
loop_
_entity_poly.entity_id
_entity_poly.type
_entity_poly.pdbx_seq_one_letter_code
_entity_poly.pdbx_strand_id
1 'polypeptide(L)'
;MFIVESYPLAVALCIVTMLCWGSWANTQKLASKEWRFQLFYWDYAVGVLLLSLLLAFTLGSSGSGGRGFLADLQQAEPKWLG
;
A
#
# COMPACT_ATOMS: atom_id res chain seq x y z
N MET A 1 -10.38 -7.00 9.29
CA MET A 1 -9.99 -5.98 8.30
C MET A 1 -10.74 -4.69 8.59
N PHE A 2 -10.10 -3.54 8.41
CA PHE A 2 -10.74 -2.24 8.55
C PHE A 2 -11.70 -2.00 7.38
N ILE A 3 -12.97 -1.75 7.69
CA ILE A 3 -14.00 -1.42 6.70
C ILE A 3 -14.40 0.03 6.92
N VAL A 4 -14.42 0.80 5.84
CA VAL A 4 -14.81 2.22 5.89
C VAL A 4 -16.34 2.31 5.92
N GLU A 5 -16.90 2.66 7.07
CA GLU A 5 -18.35 2.73 7.27
C GLU A 5 -18.93 4.15 7.11
N SER A 6 -18.09 5.18 7.06
CA SER A 6 -18.54 6.57 6.97
C SER A 6 -18.06 7.28 5.71
N TYR A 7 -18.97 8.00 5.07
CA TYR A 7 -18.70 8.77 3.86
C TYR A 7 -17.59 9.83 4.05
N PRO A 8 -17.56 10.62 5.14
CA PRO A 8 -16.48 11.60 5.34
C PRO A 8 -15.09 10.93 5.41
N LEU A 9 -15.00 9.78 6.07
CA LEU A 9 -13.74 9.03 6.15
C LEU A 9 -13.33 8.48 4.78
N ALA A 10 -14.28 7.98 3.98
CA ALA A 10 -14.01 7.52 2.62
C ALA A 10 -13.44 8.66 1.74
N VAL A 11 -14.03 9.86 1.81
CA VAL A 11 -13.53 11.03 1.08
C VAL A 11 -12.13 11.42 1.57
N ALA A 12 -11.89 11.43 2.89
CA ALA A 12 -10.57 11.74 3.44
C ALA A 12 -9.49 10.75 2.94
N LEU A 13 -9.77 9.44 2.97
CA LEU A 13 -8.86 8.42 2.45
C LEU A 13 -8.65 8.53 0.93
N CYS A 14 -9.69 8.93 0.18
CA CYS A 14 -9.57 9.22 -1.25
C CYS A 14 -8.60 10.36 -1.52
N ILE A 15 -8.71 11.47 -0.79
CA ILE A 15 -7.79 12.62 -0.88
C ILE A 15 -6.35 12.17 -0.57
N VAL A 16 -6.15 11.42 0.52
CA VAL A 16 -4.83 10.86 0.87
C VAL A 16 -4.26 10.03 -0.28
N THR A 17 -5.08 9.17 -0.88
CA THR A 17 -4.66 8.32 -2.01
C THR A 17 -4.26 9.15 -3.24
N MET A 18 -5.03 10.20 -3.57
CA MET A 18 -4.71 11.10 -4.67
C MET A 18 -3.41 11.88 -4.44
N LEU A 19 -3.14 12.30 -3.20
CA LEU A 19 -1.87 12.94 -2.83
C LEU A 19 -0.69 11.97 -3.00
N CYS A 20 -0.84 10.72 -2.55
CA CYS A 20 0.18 9.69 -2.71
C CYS A 20 0.48 9.40 -4.19
N TRP A 21 -0.55 9.31 -5.06
CA TRP A 21 -0.35 9.09 -6.49
C TRP A 21 0.41 10.25 -7.14
N GLY A 22 -0.01 11.49 -6.89
CA GLY A 22 0.67 12.66 -7.42
C GLY A 22 2.11 12.83 -6.89
N SER A 23 2.37 12.39 -5.65
CA SER A 23 3.68 12.53 -5.01
C SER A 23 4.79 11.79 -5.76
N TRP A 24 4.49 10.65 -6.39
CA TRP A 24 5.47 9.85 -7.11
C TRP A 24 6.11 10.60 -8.28
N ALA A 25 5.31 11.20 -9.16
CA ALA A 25 5.83 11.91 -10.33
C ALA A 25 6.64 13.16 -9.91
N ASN A 26 6.19 13.86 -8.87
CA ASN A 26 6.87 15.04 -8.34
C ASN A 26 8.22 14.70 -7.69
N THR A 27 8.25 13.63 -6.89
CA THR A 27 9.49 13.17 -6.22
C THR A 27 10.49 12.59 -7.22
N GLN A 28 10.04 11.86 -8.24
CA GLN A 28 10.91 11.38 -9.33
C GLN A 28 11.55 12.56 -10.05
N LYS A 29 10.77 13.59 -10.40
CA LYS A 29 11.29 14.80 -11.06
C LYS A 29 12.32 15.52 -10.20
N LEU A 30 12.08 15.62 -8.89
CA LEU A 30 13.00 16.23 -7.93
C LEU A 30 14.30 15.42 -7.78
N ALA A 31 14.19 14.09 -7.67
CA ALA A 31 15.33 13.20 -7.47
C ALA A 31 16.15 12.95 -8.74
N SER A 32 15.56 13.13 -9.93
CA SER A 32 16.17 12.76 -11.22
C SER A 32 17.54 13.40 -11.51
N LYS A 33 17.88 14.51 -10.86
CA LYS A 33 19.17 15.20 -10.99
C LYS A 33 20.30 14.48 -10.27
N GLU A 34 20.01 13.85 -9.14
CA GLU A 34 20.99 13.28 -8.21
C GLU A 34 20.89 11.75 -8.12
N TRP A 35 19.75 11.18 -8.50
CA TRP A 35 19.45 9.76 -8.33
C TRP A 35 19.00 9.14 -9.64
N ARG A 36 19.65 8.03 -10.02
CA ARG A 36 19.36 7.32 -11.26
C ARG A 36 17.98 6.70 -11.20
N PHE A 37 17.28 6.73 -12.34
CA PHE A 37 15.92 6.19 -12.48
C PHE A 37 15.79 4.75 -11.99
N GLN A 38 16.75 3.87 -12.32
CA GLN A 38 16.69 2.47 -11.89
C GLN A 38 16.77 2.32 -10.37
N LEU A 39 17.60 3.14 -9.70
CA LEU A 39 17.75 3.11 -8.24
C LEU A 39 16.52 3.70 -7.56
N PHE A 40 15.96 4.80 -8.10
CA PHE A 40 14.69 5.35 -7.63
C PHE A 40 13.56 4.31 -7.64
N TYR A 41 13.49 3.48 -8.69
CA TYR A 41 12.48 2.42 -8.79
C TYR A 41 12.74 1.27 -7.82
N TRP A 42 13.99 0.96 -7.51
CA TRP A 42 14.33 0.02 -6.45
C TRP A 42 13.82 0.52 -5.09
N ASP A 43 14.11 1.77 -4.76
CA ASP A 43 13.65 2.39 -3.51
C ASP A 43 12.12 2.45 -3.45
N TYR A 44 11.48 2.81 -4.56
CA TYR A 44 10.03 2.82 -4.69
C TYR A 44 9.42 1.43 -4.47
N ALA A 45 9.97 0.39 -5.12
CA ALA A 45 9.45 -0.98 -4.98
C ALA A 45 9.58 -1.50 -3.55
N VAL A 46 10.73 -1.27 -2.90
CA VAL A 46 10.94 -1.61 -1.48
C VAL A 46 9.98 -0.82 -0.59
N GLY A 47 9.81 0.49 -0.84
CA GLY A 47 8.88 1.33 -0.10
C GLY A 47 7.44 0.86 -0.21
N VAL A 48 6.97 0.51 -1.42
CA VAL A 48 5.63 -0.04 -1.65
C VAL A 48 5.46 -1.39 -0.95
N LEU A 49 6.46 -2.27 -0.98
CA LEU A 49 6.42 -3.54 -0.27
C LEU A 49 6.27 -3.32 1.25
N LEU A 50 7.11 -2.47 1.83
CA LEU A 50 7.07 -2.17 3.26
C LEU A 50 5.76 -1.52 3.68
N LEU A 51 5.25 -0.56 2.91
CA LEU A 51 3.96 0.08 3.16
C LEU A 51 2.81 -0.92 3.04
N SER A 52 2.85 -1.83 2.06
CA SER A 52 1.83 -2.87 1.89
C SER A 52 1.81 -3.82 3.08
N LEU A 53 2.97 -4.25 3.57
CA LEU A 53 3.07 -5.08 4.78
C LEU A 53 2.58 -4.32 6.01
N LEU A 54 2.99 -3.05 6.18
CA LEU A 54 2.53 -2.21 7.27
C LEU A 54 0.99 -2.11 7.27
N LEU A 55 0.38 -1.82 6.12
CA LEU A 55 -1.08 -1.75 5.99
C LEU A 55 -1.74 -3.11 6.23
N ALA A 56 -1.16 -4.21 5.73
CA ALA A 56 -1.68 -5.56 5.91
C ALA A 56 -1.75 -5.97 7.39
N PHE A 57 -0.70 -5.70 8.17
CA PHE A 57 -0.65 -6.01 9.60
C PHE A 57 -1.36 -4.96 10.48
N THR A 58 -1.66 -3.78 9.96
CA THR A 58 -2.43 -2.74 10.68
C THR A 58 -3.89 -2.76 10.23
N LEU A 59 -4.29 -1.89 9.28
CA LEU A 59 -5.66 -1.75 8.81
C LEU A 59 -6.21 -3.06 8.19
N GLY A 60 -5.38 -3.86 7.53
CA GLY A 60 -5.79 -5.17 7.00
C GLY A 60 -6.12 -6.19 8.08
N SER A 61 -5.55 -6.04 9.29
CA SER A 61 -5.70 -6.99 10.40
C SER A 61 -6.54 -6.44 11.57
N SER A 62 -6.75 -5.13 11.63
CA SER A 62 -7.47 -4.44 12.71
C SER A 62 -8.89 -4.11 12.24
N GLY A 63 -9.90 -4.75 12.83
CA GLY A 63 -11.31 -4.50 12.54
C GLY A 63 -12.18 -5.71 12.84
N SER A 64 -13.44 -5.46 13.22
CA SER A 64 -14.42 -6.49 13.56
C SER A 64 -15.06 -7.16 12.34
N GLY A 65 -15.00 -6.49 11.17
CA GLY A 65 -15.52 -6.99 9.90
C GLY A 65 -14.47 -7.66 9.02
N GLY A 66 -14.92 -8.58 8.17
CA GLY A 66 -14.08 -9.29 7.21
C GLY A 66 -13.08 -10.27 7.87
N ARG A 67 -12.02 -10.62 7.13
CA ARG A 67 -10.96 -11.53 7.57
C ARG A 67 -9.65 -10.76 7.77
N GLY A 68 -8.81 -11.21 8.69
CA GLY A 68 -7.48 -10.60 8.90
C GLY A 68 -6.46 -11.11 7.89
N PHE A 69 -5.41 -10.33 7.64
CA PHE A 69 -4.39 -10.64 6.63
C PHE A 69 -3.78 -12.05 6.77
N LEU A 70 -3.38 -12.46 7.98
CA LEU A 70 -2.77 -13.79 8.17
C LEU A 70 -3.75 -14.93 7.87
N ALA A 71 -5.02 -14.76 8.22
CA ALA A 71 -6.05 -15.77 7.94
C ALA A 71 -6.37 -15.84 6.43
N ASP A 72 -6.23 -14.74 5.69
CA ASP A 72 -6.25 -14.77 4.23
C ASP A 72 -5.02 -15.44 3.64
N LEU A 73 -3.83 -15.14 4.16
CA LEU A 73 -2.59 -15.77 3.70
C LEU A 73 -2.60 -17.29 3.91
N GLN A 74 -3.18 -17.78 5.01
CA GLN A 74 -3.30 -19.21 5.31
C GLN A 74 -4.21 -19.98 4.34
N GLN A 75 -5.04 -19.30 3.55
CA GLN A 75 -5.85 -19.94 2.52
C GLN A 75 -5.12 -20.11 1.19
N ALA A 76 -3.94 -19.52 1.04
CA ALA A 76 -3.16 -19.65 -0.19
C ALA A 76 -2.71 -21.10 -0.35
N GLU A 77 -3.18 -21.77 -1.41
CA GLU A 77 -2.75 -23.13 -1.72
C GLU A 77 -1.50 -23.12 -2.61
N PRO A 78 -0.50 -23.97 -2.33
CA PRO A 78 0.72 -24.06 -3.14
C PRO A 78 0.49 -24.37 -4.63
N LYS A 79 -0.63 -25.04 -4.96
CA LYS A 79 -0.99 -25.37 -6.35
C LYS A 79 -1.15 -24.14 -7.26
N TRP A 80 -1.26 -22.94 -6.69
CA TRP A 80 -1.39 -21.67 -7.43
C TRP A 80 -0.08 -20.90 -7.55
N LEU A 81 1.02 -21.38 -6.96
CA LEU A 81 2.31 -20.69 -6.93
C LEU A 81 3.25 -21.03 -8.10
N GLY A 82 2.82 -21.90 -9.03
CA GLY A 82 3.61 -22.33 -10.18
C GLY A 82 4.30 -23.67 -9.94
#